data_AF-A0AA36GRR0-F1
#
_entry.id   AF-A0AA36GRR0-F1
#
_cell.length_a   1.000
_cell.length_b   1.000
_cell.length_c   1.000
_cell.angle_alpha   90.00
_cell.angle_beta   90.00
_cell.angle_gamma   90.00
#
_symmetry.space_group_name_H-M   'P 1'
#
loop_
_entity.id
_entity.type
_entity.pdbx_description
1 polymer ?
#
loop_
_entity_poly.entity_id
_entity_poly.type
_entity_poly.pdbx_seq_one_letter_code
_entity_poly.pdbx_strand_id
1 'polypeptide(L)'
;MWMEVVSGAGFNYGEECLTDHCYPDSDTYLLANSVAELTKMTSEEMWEVFGRFFVEYALERGWEDVIRSIGPNLKVRLVSRK
;
A
#
# COMPACT_ATOMS: atom_id res chain seq x y z
N MET A 1 -10.27 8.77 9.73
CA MET A 1 -9.67 7.49 9.31
C MET A 1 -8.18 7.60 8.99
N TRP A 2 -7.71 8.14 7.84
CA TRP A 2 -6.24 8.24 7.59
C TRP A 2 -5.50 9.08 8.64
N MET A 3 -6.05 10.22 9.05
CA MET A 3 -5.47 11.04 10.12
C MET A 3 -5.31 10.29 11.45
N GLU A 4 -6.19 9.33 11.75
CA GLU A 4 -6.09 8.50 12.97
C GLU A 4 -4.98 7.46 12.84
N VAL A 5 -4.75 6.91 11.64
CA VAL A 5 -3.62 6.02 11.34
C VAL A 5 -2.29 6.77 11.48
N VAL A 6 -2.19 7.95 10.88
CA VAL A 6 -0.96 8.77 10.93
C VAL A 6 -0.63 9.16 12.38
N SER A 7 -1.65 9.57 13.14
CA SER A 7 -1.53 9.84 14.58
C SER A 7 -1.15 8.60 15.38
N GLY A 8 -1.77 7.44 15.11
CA GLY A 8 -1.47 6.17 15.78
C GLY A 8 -0.07 5.64 15.50
N ALA A 9 0.47 5.94 14.31
CA ALA A 9 1.85 5.62 13.94
C ALA A 9 2.87 6.66 14.44
N GLY A 10 2.42 7.75 15.08
CA GLY A 10 3.30 8.76 15.69
C GLY A 10 3.79 9.85 14.74
N PHE A 11 3.16 10.02 13.57
CA PHE A 11 3.52 11.03 12.57
C PHE A 11 2.62 12.26 12.65
N ASN A 12 3.13 13.41 12.21
CA ASN A 12 2.27 14.56 11.93
C ASN A 12 1.69 14.44 10.52
N TYR A 13 0.45 14.91 10.36
CA TYR A 13 -0.23 14.89 9.07
C TYR A 13 0.52 15.75 8.03
N GLY A 14 0.89 15.13 6.90
CA GLY A 14 1.62 15.74 5.80
C GLY A 14 3.12 15.42 5.78
N GLU A 15 3.67 14.83 6.83
CA GLU A 15 5.08 14.42 6.90
C GLU A 15 5.30 12.98 6.42
N GLU A 16 4.22 12.18 6.33
CA GLU A 16 4.29 10.73 6.12
C GLU A 16 4.49 10.30 4.66
N CYS A 17 4.30 11.20 3.69
CA CYS A 17 4.35 10.87 2.27
C CYS A 17 4.82 12.06 1.41
N LEU A 18 6.11 12.40 1.56
CA LEU A 18 6.78 13.38 0.70
C LEU A 18 7.42 12.66 -0.51
N THR A 19 7.11 13.12 -1.72
CA THR A 19 7.53 12.50 -2.99
C THR A 19 9.04 12.48 -3.25
N ASP A 20 9.81 13.31 -2.55
CA ASP A 20 11.27 13.43 -2.72
C ASP A 20 12.03 12.97 -1.47
N HIS A 21 11.43 12.06 -0.70
CA HIS A 21 12.00 11.58 0.53
C HIS A 21 12.04 10.04 0.56
N CYS A 22 13.24 9.50 0.82
CA CYS A 22 13.41 8.08 1.07
C CYS A 22 13.25 7.83 2.57
N TYR A 23 12.12 7.23 2.93
CA TYR A 23 11.81 6.88 4.32
C TYR A 23 12.48 5.56 4.71
N PRO A 24 12.88 5.39 5.97
CA PRO A 24 13.31 4.09 6.46
C PRO A 24 12.13 3.11 6.47
N ASP A 25 12.41 1.83 6.19
CA ASP A 25 11.37 0.78 6.15
C ASP A 25 10.54 0.72 7.44
N SER A 26 11.16 1.06 8.59
CA SER A 26 10.49 1.14 9.90
C SER A 26 9.22 2.01 9.86
N ASP A 27 9.25 3.12 9.13
CA ASP A 27 8.15 4.08 9.10
C ASP A 27 6.95 3.49 8.35
N THR A 28 7.24 2.74 7.29
CA THR A 28 6.22 2.01 6.54
C THR A 28 5.58 0.93 7.42
N TYR A 29 6.38 0.20 8.22
CA TYR A 29 5.85 -0.79 9.16
C TYR A 29 5.01 -0.18 10.28
N LEU A 30 5.34 1.02 10.77
CA LEU A 30 4.55 1.73 11.77
C LEU A 30 3.17 2.11 11.22
N LEU A 31 3.12 2.66 10.00
CA LEU A 31 1.87 2.99 9.33
C LEU A 31 1.02 1.74 9.06
N ALA A 32 1.66 0.69 8.51
CA ALA A 32 1.05 -0.61 8.27
C ALA A 32 0.41 -1.22 9.53
N ASN A 33 1.12 -1.19 10.65
CA ASN A 33 0.61 -1.71 11.92
C ASN A 33 -0.54 -0.85 12.45
N SER A 34 -0.45 0.48 12.36
CA SER A 34 -1.54 1.36 12.79
C SER A 34 -2.80 1.16 11.94
N VAL A 35 -2.66 0.92 10.63
CA VAL A 35 -3.79 0.52 9.77
C VAL A 35 -4.40 -0.78 10.27
N ALA A 36 -3.59 -1.82 10.47
CA ALA A 36 -4.06 -3.14 10.90
C ALA A 36 -4.79 -3.08 12.26
N GLU A 37 -4.28 -2.31 13.21
CA GLU A 37 -4.92 -2.09 14.51
C GLU A 37 -6.27 -1.38 14.38
N LEU A 38 -6.36 -0.31 13.57
CA LEU A 38 -7.58 0.46 13.39
C LEU A 38 -8.67 -0.34 12.65
N THR A 39 -8.27 -1.13 11.65
CA THR A 39 -9.19 -1.95 10.84
C THR A 39 -9.48 -3.32 11.45
N LYS A 40 -8.77 -3.69 12.53
CA LYS A 40 -8.83 -5.00 13.19
C LYS A 40 -8.48 -6.16 12.25
N MET A 41 -7.58 -5.91 11.31
CA MET A 41 -7.05 -6.90 10.37
C MET A 41 -5.74 -7.46 10.90
N THR A 42 -5.37 -8.67 10.47
CA THR A 42 -4.01 -9.16 10.68
C THR A 42 -3.02 -8.39 9.79
N SER A 43 -1.74 -8.37 10.17
CA SER A 43 -0.69 -7.76 9.36
C SER A 43 -0.63 -8.38 7.95
N GLU A 44 -0.83 -9.69 7.85
CA GLU A 44 -0.83 -10.42 6.58
C GLU A 44 -1.98 -9.98 5.67
N GLU A 45 -3.20 -9.91 6.19
CA GLU A 45 -4.36 -9.44 5.42
C GLU A 45 -4.20 -7.98 4.96
N MET A 46 -3.64 -7.12 5.81
CA MET A 46 -3.37 -5.73 5.46
C MET A 46 -2.38 -5.65 4.28
N TRP A 47 -1.29 -6.43 4.33
CA TRP A 47 -0.31 -6.47 3.24
C TRP A 47 -0.87 -7.07 1.93
N GLU A 48 -1.75 -8.07 2.02
CA GLU A 48 -2.43 -8.61 0.84
C GLU A 48 -3.34 -7.57 0.17
N VAL A 49 -4.11 -6.82 0.98
CA VAL A 49 -4.97 -5.73 0.50
C VAL A 49 -4.13 -4.62 -0.11
N PHE A 50 -3.05 -4.22 0.55
CA PHE A 50 -2.11 -3.22 0.03
C PHE A 50 -1.51 -3.65 -1.31
N GLY A 51 -1.06 -4.90 -1.44
CA GLY A 51 -0.48 -5.41 -2.68
C GLY A 51 -1.46 -5.40 -3.84
N ARG A 52 -2.74 -5.74 -3.60
CA ARG A 52 -3.79 -5.64 -4.61
C ARG A 52 -4.00 -4.19 -5.05
N PHE A 53 -4.18 -3.29 -4.08
CA PHE A 53 -4.37 -1.87 -4.33
C PHE A 53 -3.19 -1.28 -5.11
N PHE A 54 -1.96 -1.62 -4.74
CA PHE A 54 -0.75 -1.11 -5.38
C PHE A 54 -0.68 -1.46 -6.87
N VAL A 55 -1.05 -2.69 -7.25
CA VAL A 55 -1.07 -3.10 -8.65
C VAL A 55 -2.15 -2.35 -9.43
N GLU A 56 -3.35 -2.21 -8.89
CA GLU A 56 -4.44 -1.44 -9.51
C GLU A 56 -4.04 0.03 -9.68
N TYR A 57 -3.48 0.63 -8.63
CA TYR A 57 -2.97 2.00 -8.61
C TYR A 57 -1.85 2.24 -9.63
N ALA A 58 -0.92 1.30 -9.77
CA ALA A 58 0.17 1.37 -10.75
C ALA A 58 -0.38 1.31 -12.18
N LEU A 59 -1.35 0.43 -12.45
CA LEU A 59 -2.00 0.34 -13.75
C LEU A 59 -2.74 1.63 -14.11
N GLU A 60 -3.48 2.23 -13.17
CA GLU A 60 -4.20 3.49 -13.38
C GLU A 60 -3.27 4.67 -13.68
N ARG A 61 -2.05 4.66 -13.13
CA ARG A 61 -1.03 5.70 -13.37
C ARG A 61 -0.20 5.51 -14.63
N GLY A 62 -0.52 4.49 -15.44
CA GLY A 62 0.17 4.24 -16.70
C GLY A 62 1.46 3.43 -16.56
N TRP A 63 1.69 2.76 -15.43
CA TRP A 63 2.86 1.89 -15.23
C TRP A 63 2.65 0.49 -15.82
N GLU A 64 1.80 0.37 -16.85
CA GLU A 64 1.40 -0.92 -17.42
C GLU A 64 2.59 -1.70 -17.98
N ASP A 65 3.56 -1.03 -18.57
CA ASP A 65 4.75 -1.66 -19.16
C ASP A 65 5.66 -2.27 -18.08
N VAL A 66 5.78 -1.62 -16.92
CA VAL A 66 6.50 -2.14 -15.76
C VAL A 66 5.81 -3.38 -15.22
N ILE A 67 4.49 -3.34 -15.02
CA ILE A 67 3.72 -4.50 -14.55
C ILE A 67 3.81 -5.66 -15.55
N ARG A 68 3.74 -5.40 -16.86
CA ARG A 68 3.85 -6.42 -17.91
C ARG A 68 5.24 -7.06 -17.94
N SER A 69 6.30 -6.32 -17.59
CA SER A 69 7.67 -6.84 -17.50
C SER A 69 7.86 -7.85 -16.36
N ILE A 70 7.08 -7.73 -15.28
CA ILE A 70 7.13 -8.64 -14.12
C ILE A 70 6.39 -9.96 -14.43
N GLY A 71 5.45 -9.94 -15.37
CA GLY A 71 4.82 -11.14 -15.89
C GLY A 71 3.72 -10.82 -16.92
N PRO A 72 3.71 -11.49 -18.09
CA PRO A 72 2.79 -11.15 -19.18
C PRO A 72 1.30 -11.36 -18.85
N ASN A 73 0.97 -12.12 -17.79
CA ASN A 73 -0.41 -12.50 -17.43
C ASN A 73 -0.88 -11.98 -16.05
N LEU A 74 -0.18 -11.02 -15.45
CA LEU A 74 -0.54 -10.55 -14.09
C LEU A 74 -1.94 -9.91 -14.03
N LYS A 75 -2.35 -9.19 -15.10
CA LYS A 75 -3.68 -8.56 -15.24
C LYS A 75 -4.82 -9.58 -15.17
N VAL A 76 -4.62 -10.81 -15.67
CA VAL A 76 -5.68 -11.84 -15.74
C VAL A 76 -5.93 -12.49 -14.38
N ARG A 77 -4.87 -12.69 -13.57
CA ARG A 77 -4.98 -13.42 -12.30
C ARG A 77 -5.65 -12.63 -11.17
N LEU A 78 -5.56 -11.30 -11.18
CA LEU A 78 -6.13 -10.44 -10.13
C LEU A 78 -7.61 -10.09 -10.36
N VAL A 79 -8.04 -9.94 -11.62
CA VAL A 79 -9.42 -9.57 -11.98
C VAL A 79 -10.38 -10.78 -11.97
N SER A 80 -9.85 -12.01 -12.11
CA SER A 80 -10.67 -13.25 -12.16
C SER A 80 -11.12 -13.80 -10.79
N ARG A 81 -10.78 -13.18 -9.66
CA ARG A 81 -11.40 -13.51 -8.37
C ARG A 81 -12.57 -12.55 -8.12
N LYS A 82 -13.70 -12.82 -8.79
CA LYS A 82 -15.04 -12.35 -8.39
C LYS A 82 -15.80 -13.50 -7.76
#